data_AF-G4RBJ0-F1
#
_entry.id   AF-G4RBJ0-F1
#
_cell.length_a   1.000
_cell.length_b   1.000
_cell.length_c   1.000
_cell.angle_alpha   90.00
_cell.angle_beta   90.00
_cell.angle_gamma   90.00
#
_symmetry.space_group_name_H-M   'P 1'
#
loop_
_entity.id
_entity.type
_entity.pdbx_description
1 polymer ?
#
loop_
_entity_poly.entity_id
_entity_poly.type
_entity_poly.pdbx_seq_one_letter_code
_entity_poly.pdbx_strand_id
1 'polypeptide(L)'
;MKADGRTKEGTEKYLESLEANRAKAIADHAAAEAKAAEAAEAEWRKTALDGSTGHLACVSFAFNDEGVENVANEELRLIDAGMPEILVTDKLHQMTLKGERELLSELFENRRHTYTNPHFLDVDKEAWMADHTPKPGAVLVAHHAQFDIRFIWQRAIALGVTIPDWWPIDARPWDRDRVQDTMTMWAGHGNRISLDRLRRALGIEGKVDIDGSKVWDAIVAGRLDDVCEYCNDDVRRLRSVHRKMTGLGLLEGNIAKAADAELTSFVNECVRSIPLDFANATDARGNPIGEER
;
A
#
# COMPACT_ATOMS: atom_id res chain seq x y z
N MET A 1 -24.83 66.59 39.57
CA MET A 1 -23.76 65.81 38.92
C MET A 1 -22.77 65.37 40.00
N LYS A 2 -22.79 64.11 40.43
CA LYS A 2 -21.76 63.59 41.36
C LYS A 2 -20.56 63.16 40.53
N ALA A 3 -19.42 63.79 40.76
CA ALA A 3 -18.15 63.47 40.10
C ALA A 3 -17.66 62.09 40.57
N ASP A 4 -17.39 61.18 39.64
CA ASP A 4 -16.82 59.85 39.88
C ASP A 4 -15.36 60.03 40.33
N GLY A 5 -15.13 59.87 41.64
CA GLY A 5 -13.86 60.10 42.31
C GLY A 5 -12.93 58.88 42.27
N ARG A 6 -12.48 58.47 41.08
CA ARG A 6 -11.33 57.55 40.97
C ARG A 6 -10.04 58.35 40.86
N THR A 7 -9.10 58.12 41.77
CA THR A 7 -7.75 58.68 41.72
C THR A 7 -6.99 58.08 40.53
N LYS A 8 -6.14 58.86 39.85
CA LYS A 8 -5.34 58.40 38.68
C LYS A 8 -4.64 57.06 38.94
N GLU A 9 -4.07 56.92 40.13
CA GLU A 9 -3.34 55.72 40.58
C GLU A 9 -4.25 54.48 40.76
N GLY A 10 -5.53 54.68 41.10
CA GLY A 10 -6.52 53.60 41.18
C GLY A 10 -7.01 53.15 39.80
N THR A 11 -7.09 54.08 38.84
CA THR A 11 -7.43 53.78 37.45
C THR A 11 -6.33 53.00 36.74
N GLU A 12 -5.06 53.33 37.02
CA GLU A 12 -3.87 52.67 36.46
C GLU A 12 -3.76 51.21 36.95
N LYS A 13 -3.89 50.98 38.26
CA LYS A 13 -3.94 49.63 38.84
C LYS A 13 -5.11 48.79 38.32
N TYR A 14 -6.26 49.42 38.06
CA TYR A 14 -7.41 48.72 37.48
C TYR A 14 -7.12 48.29 36.03
N LEU A 15 -6.50 49.15 35.23
CA LEU A 15 -6.11 48.84 33.84
C LEU A 15 -5.06 47.73 33.78
N GLU A 16 -4.01 47.78 34.61
CA GLU A 16 -3.02 46.70 34.74
C GLU A 16 -3.68 45.36 35.10
N SER A 17 -4.65 45.37 36.03
CA SER A 17 -5.39 44.15 36.40
C SER A 17 -6.24 43.62 35.24
N LEU A 18 -6.81 44.51 34.42
CA LEU A 18 -7.60 44.17 33.25
C LEU A 18 -6.74 43.56 32.14
N GLU A 19 -5.56 44.13 31.91
CA GLU A 19 -4.58 43.60 30.95
C GLU A 19 -4.05 42.24 31.38
N ALA A 20 -3.71 42.06 32.66
CA ALA A 20 -3.29 40.77 33.21
C ALA A 20 -4.40 39.71 33.09
N ASN A 21 -5.64 40.07 33.40
CA ASN A 21 -6.79 39.17 33.26
C ASN A 21 -7.06 38.81 31.79
N ARG A 22 -6.90 39.76 30.86
CA ARG A 22 -7.05 39.51 29.42
C ARG A 22 -5.94 38.60 28.90
N ALA A 23 -4.69 38.85 29.28
CA ALA A 23 -3.55 38.01 28.90
C ALA A 23 -3.73 36.57 29.41
N LYS A 24 -4.19 36.41 30.66
CA LYS A 24 -4.51 35.10 31.22
C LYS A 24 -5.65 34.42 30.45
N ALA A 25 -6.74 35.14 30.14
CA ALA A 25 -7.85 34.58 29.37
C ALA A 25 -7.44 34.13 27.96
N ILE A 26 -6.55 34.87 27.30
CA ILE A 26 -5.98 34.47 26.00
C ILE A 26 -5.13 33.20 26.13
N ALA A 27 -4.28 33.13 27.15
CA ALA A 27 -3.46 31.94 27.40
C ALA A 27 -4.30 30.70 27.75
N ASP A 28 -5.33 30.87 28.58
CA ASP A 28 -6.26 29.80 28.97
C ASP A 28 -7.06 29.31 27.75
N HIS A 29 -7.47 30.21 26.85
CA HIS A 29 -8.14 29.86 25.58
C HIS A 29 -7.23 29.06 24.64
N ALA A 30 -6.01 29.56 24.41
CA ALA A 30 -5.03 28.86 23.56
C ALA A 30 -4.68 27.48 24.10
N ALA A 31 -4.55 27.33 25.42
CA ALA A 31 -4.32 26.03 26.06
C ALA A 31 -5.53 25.10 25.94
N ALA A 32 -6.75 25.62 26.03
CA ALA A 32 -7.98 24.85 25.82
C ALA A 32 -8.12 24.38 24.37
N GLU A 33 -7.80 25.23 23.39
CA GLU A 33 -7.79 24.88 21.96
C GLU A 33 -6.76 23.80 21.66
N ALA A 34 -5.52 23.95 22.14
CA ALA A 34 -4.48 22.94 21.96
C ALA A 34 -4.88 21.58 22.55
N LYS A 35 -5.47 21.58 23.76
CA LYS A 35 -5.96 20.36 24.41
C LYS A 35 -7.14 19.73 23.66
N ALA A 36 -8.03 20.55 23.10
CA ALA A 36 -9.15 20.07 22.29
C ALA A 36 -8.66 19.45 20.98
N ALA A 37 -7.67 20.06 20.32
CA ALA A 37 -7.05 19.52 19.11
C ALA A 37 -6.36 18.17 19.37
N GLU A 38 -5.58 18.06 20.45
CA GLU A 38 -4.91 16.82 20.84
C GLU A 38 -5.92 15.69 21.16
N ALA A 39 -7.03 16.02 21.84
CA ALA A 39 -8.11 15.08 22.13
C ALA A 39 -8.83 14.62 20.84
N ALA A 40 -9.09 15.54 19.92
CA ALA A 40 -9.72 15.23 18.63
C ALA A 40 -8.82 14.34 17.75
N GLU A 41 -7.52 14.62 17.71
CA GLU A 41 -6.53 13.79 16.99
C GLU A 41 -6.43 12.39 17.60
N ALA A 42 -6.42 12.28 18.93
CA ALA A 42 -6.40 11.00 19.63
C ALA A 42 -7.68 10.18 19.41
N GLU A 43 -8.84 10.82 19.25
CA GLU A 43 -10.10 10.18 18.89
C GLU A 43 -10.10 9.74 17.43
N TRP A 44 -9.68 10.62 16.51
CA TRP A 44 -9.57 10.32 15.09
C TRP A 44 -8.61 9.16 14.81
N ARG A 45 -7.45 9.09 15.47
CA ARG A 45 -6.51 7.96 15.34
C ARG A 45 -7.13 6.62 15.71
N LYS A 46 -8.12 6.58 16.62
CA LYS A 46 -8.81 5.34 16.99
C LYS A 46 -9.81 4.89 15.92
N THR A 47 -10.39 5.83 15.19
CA THR A 47 -11.39 5.57 14.15
C THR A 47 -10.78 5.56 12.75
N ALA A 48 -9.50 5.89 12.59
CA ALA A 48 -8.81 5.94 11.30
C ALA A 48 -8.83 4.60 10.53
N LEU A 49 -8.98 3.47 11.25
CA LEU A 49 -9.09 2.13 10.67
C LEU A 49 -10.56 1.65 10.52
N ASP A 50 -11.54 2.54 10.69
CA ASP A 50 -12.95 2.28 10.41
C ASP A 50 -13.31 2.85 9.02
N GLY A 51 -13.76 2.02 8.08
CA GLY A 51 -14.09 2.48 6.73
C GLY A 51 -15.25 3.48 6.66
N SER A 52 -15.99 3.70 7.75
CA SER A 52 -17.01 4.76 7.81
C SER A 52 -16.41 6.16 8.02
N THR A 53 -15.26 6.28 8.69
CA THR A 53 -14.69 7.56 9.14
C THR A 53 -13.22 7.77 8.77
N GLY A 54 -12.49 6.70 8.46
CA GLY A 54 -11.12 6.72 7.97
C GLY A 54 -11.00 7.13 6.51
N HIS A 55 -9.77 7.30 6.05
CA HIS A 55 -9.43 7.73 4.69
C HIS A 55 -8.31 6.88 4.09
N LEU A 56 -8.36 6.67 2.77
CA LEU A 56 -7.27 6.05 2.02
C LEU A 56 -6.24 7.09 1.57
N ALA A 57 -4.98 6.85 1.92
CA ALA A 57 -3.85 7.64 1.42
C ALA A 57 -3.28 7.07 0.12
N CYS A 58 -3.10 5.75 0.06
CA CYS A 58 -2.65 5.03 -1.14
C CYS A 58 -3.11 3.57 -1.08
N VAL A 59 -3.14 2.91 -2.24
CA VAL A 59 -3.37 1.47 -2.37
C VAL A 59 -2.33 0.91 -3.33
N SER A 60 -1.53 -0.03 -2.83
CA SER A 60 -0.58 -0.78 -3.66
C SER A 60 -1.16 -2.13 -4.05
N PHE A 61 -0.91 -2.57 -5.27
CA PHE A 61 -1.35 -3.87 -5.78
C PHE A 61 -0.39 -4.37 -6.85
N ALA A 62 -0.51 -5.64 -7.21
CA ALA A 62 0.30 -6.19 -8.27
C ALA A 62 -0.42 -7.39 -8.91
N PHE A 63 -0.43 -7.46 -10.23
CA PHE A 63 -1.06 -8.56 -10.97
C PHE A 63 -0.06 -9.66 -11.24
N ASN A 64 -0.39 -10.90 -10.85
CA ASN A 64 0.43 -12.07 -11.14
C ASN A 64 1.93 -11.80 -10.85
N ASP A 65 2.74 -11.74 -11.90
CA ASP A 65 4.19 -11.54 -11.86
C ASP A 65 4.65 -10.14 -12.28
N GLU A 66 3.70 -9.24 -12.56
CA GLU A 66 3.98 -7.85 -12.95
C GLU A 66 4.53 -7.03 -11.77
N GLY A 67 5.06 -5.85 -12.08
CA GLY A 67 5.53 -4.90 -11.08
C GLY A 67 4.45 -4.54 -10.06
N VAL A 68 4.87 -4.02 -8.90
CA VAL A 68 3.93 -3.41 -7.97
C VAL A 68 3.54 -2.04 -8.52
N GLU A 69 2.24 -1.82 -8.59
CA GLU A 69 1.63 -0.54 -8.92
C GLU A 69 1.05 0.10 -7.66
N ASN A 70 0.93 1.42 -7.67
CA ASN A 70 0.41 2.21 -6.57
C ASN A 70 -0.53 3.29 -7.12
N VAL A 71 -1.69 3.45 -6.47
CA VAL A 71 -2.56 4.60 -6.67
C VAL A 71 -2.62 5.39 -5.36
N ALA A 72 -2.47 6.70 -5.44
CA ALA A 72 -2.34 7.57 -4.28
C ALA A 72 -3.33 8.72 -4.33
N ASN A 73 -3.69 9.24 -3.16
CA ASN A 73 -4.50 10.44 -3.03
C ASN A 73 -3.58 11.64 -3.20
N GLU A 74 -3.43 12.08 -4.44
CA GLU A 74 -2.50 13.15 -4.84
C GLU A 74 -2.82 14.49 -4.16
N GLU A 75 -4.06 14.72 -3.74
CA GLU A 75 -4.46 15.90 -2.97
C GLU A 75 -3.77 15.96 -1.60
N LEU A 76 -3.34 14.82 -1.05
CA LEU A 76 -2.56 14.78 0.20
C LEU A 76 -1.16 15.37 0.05
N ARG A 77 -0.61 15.50 -1.17
CA ARG A 77 0.67 16.21 -1.38
C ARG A 77 0.57 17.71 -1.11
N LEU A 78 -0.65 18.26 -1.16
CA LEU A 78 -0.91 19.66 -0.88
C LEU A 78 -0.92 19.95 0.63
N ILE A 79 -0.93 18.90 1.45
CA ILE A 79 -0.72 18.98 2.89
C ILE A 79 0.78 19.19 3.14
N ASP A 80 1.21 20.45 3.11
CA ASP A 80 2.55 20.86 3.52
C ASP A 80 2.53 21.57 4.88
N ALA A 81 3.65 21.49 5.61
CA ALA A 81 3.91 22.00 6.95
C ALA A 81 3.81 23.55 7.10
N GLY A 82 3.21 24.25 6.15
CA GLY A 82 3.00 25.69 6.12
C GLY A 82 1.56 26.13 5.85
N MET A 83 0.58 25.23 5.80
CA MET A 83 -0.82 25.62 5.62
C MET A 83 -1.33 26.42 6.83
N PRO A 84 -1.84 27.66 6.64
CA PRO A 84 -2.35 28.45 7.76
C PRO A 84 -3.59 27.78 8.36
N GLU A 85 -3.64 27.82 9.69
CA GLU A 85 -4.67 27.32 10.63
C GLU A 85 -6.07 27.92 10.42
N ILE A 86 -6.36 28.53 9.26
CA ILE A 86 -7.64 29.18 8.93
C ILE A 86 -8.34 28.55 7.70
N LEU A 87 -7.70 27.60 7.03
CA LEU A 87 -8.31 26.74 5.99
C LEU A 87 -8.94 25.46 6.59
N VAL A 88 -9.36 25.57 7.86
CA VAL A 88 -9.67 24.49 8.78
C VAL A 88 -10.87 23.66 8.35
N THR A 89 -10.62 22.35 8.41
CA THR A 89 -11.52 21.20 8.28
C THR A 89 -12.24 21.02 6.95
N ASP A 90 -13.11 21.94 6.51
CA ASP A 90 -14.02 21.62 5.41
C ASP A 90 -13.29 21.52 4.07
N LYS A 91 -12.47 22.51 3.72
CA LYS A 91 -11.79 22.49 2.41
C LYS A 91 -10.77 21.37 2.33
N LEU A 92 -10.00 21.14 3.39
CA LEU A 92 -9.07 20.02 3.47
C LEU A 92 -9.81 18.68 3.39
N HIS A 93 -10.91 18.52 4.12
CA HIS A 93 -11.72 17.31 4.07
C HIS A 93 -12.31 17.09 2.67
N GLN A 94 -12.83 18.13 2.01
CA GLN A 94 -13.33 18.03 0.64
C GLN A 94 -12.21 17.66 -0.36
N MET A 95 -11.01 18.21 -0.20
CA MET A 95 -9.85 17.83 -1.01
C MET A 95 -9.46 16.36 -0.78
N THR A 96 -9.39 15.92 0.49
CA THR A 96 -9.12 14.53 0.84
C THR A 96 -10.16 13.60 0.23
N LEU A 97 -11.46 13.90 0.35
CA LEU A 97 -12.54 13.10 -0.22
C LEU A 97 -12.49 13.07 -1.76
N LYS A 98 -12.15 14.20 -2.39
CA LYS A 98 -11.99 14.31 -3.84
C LYS A 98 -10.86 13.38 -4.32
N GLY A 99 -9.67 13.52 -3.75
CA GLY A 99 -8.53 12.70 -4.16
C GLY A 99 -8.68 11.22 -3.77
N GLU A 100 -9.40 10.93 -2.68
CA GLU A 100 -9.76 9.55 -2.32
C GLU A 100 -10.72 8.93 -3.34
N ARG A 101 -11.68 9.72 -3.84
CA ARG A 101 -12.58 9.29 -4.91
C ARG A 101 -11.81 9.04 -6.21
N GLU A 102 -10.89 9.92 -6.57
CA GLU A 102 -10.03 9.77 -7.76
C GLU A 102 -9.15 8.51 -7.67
N LEU A 103 -8.49 8.29 -6.52
CA LEU A 103 -7.73 7.08 -6.21
C LEU A 103 -8.58 5.82 -6.43
N LEU A 104 -9.78 5.78 -5.84
CA LEU A 104 -10.66 4.61 -5.93
C LEU A 104 -11.23 4.44 -7.34
N SER A 105 -11.52 5.53 -8.04
CA SER A 105 -11.90 5.50 -9.45
C SER A 105 -10.77 4.91 -10.28
N GLU A 106 -9.52 5.34 -10.12
CA GLU A 106 -8.37 4.77 -10.83
C GLU A 106 -8.16 3.29 -10.48
N LEU A 107 -8.32 2.93 -9.20
CA LEU A 107 -8.29 1.57 -8.70
C LEU A 107 -9.35 0.67 -9.38
N PHE A 108 -10.48 1.21 -9.84
CA PHE A 108 -11.59 0.39 -10.36
C PHE A 108 -11.93 0.60 -11.84
N GLU A 109 -11.79 1.80 -12.39
CA GLU A 109 -12.09 2.15 -13.79
C GLU A 109 -11.14 1.47 -14.78
N ASN A 110 -9.85 1.40 -14.46
CA ASN A 110 -8.87 0.62 -15.22
C ASN A 110 -9.17 -0.89 -15.20
N ARG A 111 -10.15 -1.33 -14.40
CA ARG A 111 -10.43 -2.74 -14.10
C ARG A 111 -11.88 -3.15 -14.28
N ARG A 112 -12.68 -2.28 -14.92
CA ARG A 112 -14.06 -2.53 -15.36
C ARG A 112 -14.13 -3.35 -16.65
N HIS A 113 -13.03 -3.41 -17.42
CA HIS A 113 -12.98 -3.99 -18.77
C HIS A 113 -12.33 -5.37 -18.87
N THR A 114 -11.87 -5.98 -17.78
CA THR A 114 -11.30 -7.33 -17.80
C THR A 114 -12.31 -8.46 -17.58
N TYR A 115 -13.61 -8.17 -17.51
CA TYR A 115 -14.62 -9.22 -17.47
C TYR A 115 -15.95 -8.80 -18.15
N THR A 116 -16.10 -9.17 -19.42
CA THR A 116 -17.39 -9.15 -20.12
C THR A 116 -18.15 -10.44 -19.81
N ASN A 117 -19.38 -10.33 -19.29
CA ASN A 117 -20.32 -11.44 -19.16
C ASN A 117 -21.26 -11.44 -20.39
N PRO A 118 -21.11 -12.37 -21.35
CA PRO A 118 -21.94 -12.41 -22.53
C PRO A 118 -23.17 -13.28 -22.27
N HIS A 119 -24.23 -12.68 -21.78
CA HIS A 119 -25.55 -13.31 -21.83
C HIS A 119 -26.54 -12.32 -22.42
N PHE A 120 -26.81 -12.44 -23.71
CA PHE A 120 -28.14 -12.70 -24.27
C PHE A 120 -28.08 -12.57 -25.80
N LEU A 121 -28.10 -13.74 -26.48
CA LEU A 121 -28.84 -14.11 -27.69
C LEU A 121 -28.01 -15.12 -28.53
N ASP A 122 -28.63 -16.28 -28.77
CA ASP A 122 -28.16 -17.45 -29.53
C ASP A 122 -26.94 -18.20 -28.99
N VAL A 123 -27.20 -19.14 -28.08
CA VAL A 123 -26.14 -19.91 -27.41
C VAL A 123 -25.92 -21.27 -28.06
N ASP A 124 -24.80 -21.40 -28.76
CA ASP A 124 -24.15 -22.69 -29.04
C ASP A 124 -23.71 -23.30 -27.69
N LYS A 125 -24.25 -24.47 -27.36
CA LYS A 125 -24.06 -25.14 -26.07
C LYS A 125 -22.61 -25.57 -25.82
N GLU A 126 -21.86 -25.94 -26.86
CA GLU A 126 -20.45 -26.34 -26.70
C GLU A 126 -19.54 -25.12 -26.55
N ALA A 127 -19.81 -24.05 -27.29
CA ALA A 127 -19.14 -22.76 -27.10
C ALA A 127 -19.47 -22.14 -25.73
N TRP A 128 -20.72 -22.26 -25.25
CA TRP A 128 -21.14 -21.86 -23.91
C TRP A 128 -20.37 -22.65 -22.85
N MET A 129 -20.29 -23.98 -22.94
CA MET A 129 -19.53 -24.77 -21.95
C MET A 129 -18.03 -24.44 -21.95
N ALA A 130 -17.46 -24.03 -23.08
CA ALA A 130 -16.06 -23.61 -23.20
C ALA A 130 -15.81 -22.17 -22.70
N ASP A 131 -16.78 -21.26 -22.80
CA ASP A 131 -16.69 -19.88 -22.31
C ASP A 131 -17.24 -19.71 -20.87
N HIS A 132 -18.03 -20.69 -20.41
CA HIS A 132 -18.60 -20.85 -19.05
C HIS A 132 -17.95 -22.01 -18.29
N THR A 133 -16.85 -22.56 -18.79
CA THR A 133 -15.85 -23.11 -17.88
C THR A 133 -15.48 -21.94 -16.96
N PRO A 134 -15.60 -22.03 -15.62
CA PRO A 134 -15.32 -20.90 -14.77
C PRO A 134 -13.91 -20.40 -15.09
N LYS A 135 -13.80 -19.30 -15.84
CA LYS A 135 -12.54 -18.56 -15.92
C LYS A 135 -12.24 -18.28 -14.45
N PRO A 136 -11.12 -18.76 -13.89
CA PRO A 136 -10.86 -18.57 -12.49
C PRO A 136 -10.99 -17.07 -12.23
N GLY A 137 -11.98 -16.68 -11.43
CA GLY A 137 -12.17 -15.29 -11.08
C GLY A 137 -10.86 -14.76 -10.50
N ALA A 138 -10.59 -13.46 -10.64
CA ALA A 138 -9.40 -12.87 -10.05
C ALA A 138 -9.32 -13.26 -8.56
N VAL A 139 -8.27 -13.97 -8.17
CA VAL A 139 -8.03 -14.37 -6.78
C VAL A 139 -7.33 -13.22 -6.08
N LEU A 140 -7.99 -12.60 -5.12
CA LEU A 140 -7.39 -11.55 -4.32
C LEU A 140 -6.50 -12.16 -3.24
N VAL A 141 -5.20 -11.85 -3.29
CA VAL A 141 -4.23 -12.26 -2.28
C VAL A 141 -3.97 -11.09 -1.34
N ALA A 142 -4.09 -11.31 -0.03
CA ALA A 142 -3.86 -10.28 0.98
C ALA A 142 -3.34 -10.88 2.30
N HIS A 143 -2.98 -10.02 3.25
CA HIS A 143 -2.68 -10.41 4.62
C HIS A 143 -3.68 -9.71 5.54
N HIS A 144 -4.52 -10.46 6.25
CA HIS A 144 -5.71 -9.93 6.94
C HIS A 144 -6.76 -9.35 5.98
N ALA A 145 -6.96 -10.03 4.84
CA ALA A 145 -7.80 -9.59 3.71
C ALA A 145 -9.18 -9.02 4.09
N GLN A 146 -9.82 -9.58 5.11
CA GLN A 146 -11.13 -9.14 5.58
C GLN A 146 -11.16 -7.65 5.96
N PHE A 147 -10.04 -7.12 6.46
CA PHE A 147 -9.89 -5.70 6.78
C PHE A 147 -9.87 -4.85 5.51
N ASP A 148 -8.86 -5.05 4.64
CA ASP A 148 -8.64 -4.19 3.47
C ASP A 148 -9.83 -4.23 2.50
N ILE A 149 -10.35 -5.43 2.20
CA ILE A 149 -11.48 -5.62 1.28
C ILE A 149 -12.70 -4.83 1.76
N ARG A 150 -12.98 -4.88 3.07
CA ARG A 150 -14.14 -4.20 3.66
C ARG A 150 -13.93 -2.71 3.76
N PHE A 151 -12.73 -2.28 4.15
CA PHE A 151 -12.40 -0.87 4.24
C PHE A 151 -12.54 -0.20 2.86
N ILE A 152 -11.87 -0.73 1.83
CA ILE A 152 -11.95 -0.20 0.46
C ILE A 152 -13.38 -0.21 -0.06
N TRP A 153 -14.14 -1.29 0.18
CA TRP A 153 -15.54 -1.38 -0.23
C TRP A 153 -16.40 -0.28 0.44
N GLN A 154 -16.27 -0.10 1.76
CA GLN A 154 -17.01 0.94 2.49
C GLN A 154 -16.69 2.34 1.97
N ARG A 155 -15.40 2.64 1.72
CA ARG A 155 -14.96 3.93 1.17
C ARG A 155 -15.51 4.19 -0.23
N ALA A 156 -15.46 3.18 -1.10
CA ALA A 156 -16.00 3.29 -2.44
C ALA A 156 -17.51 3.56 -2.45
N ILE A 157 -18.28 2.88 -1.58
CA ILE A 157 -19.71 3.15 -1.42
C ILE A 157 -19.96 4.55 -0.87
N ALA A 158 -19.24 4.99 0.16
CA ALA A 158 -19.39 6.31 0.75
C ALA A 158 -19.12 7.45 -0.26
N LEU A 159 -18.17 7.24 -1.18
CA LEU A 159 -17.75 8.21 -2.19
C LEU A 159 -18.48 8.06 -3.53
N GLY A 160 -19.40 7.08 -3.65
CA GLY A 160 -20.16 6.83 -4.88
C GLY A 160 -19.33 6.28 -6.04
N VAL A 161 -18.21 5.62 -5.76
CA VAL A 161 -17.36 4.96 -6.76
C VAL A 161 -17.92 3.59 -7.08
N THR A 162 -18.04 3.25 -8.37
CA THR A 162 -18.51 1.92 -8.77
C THR A 162 -17.42 0.87 -8.54
N ILE A 163 -17.80 -0.23 -7.90
CA ILE A 163 -16.91 -1.34 -7.58
C ILE A 163 -17.08 -2.44 -8.64
N PRO A 164 -16.03 -3.17 -9.04
CA PRO A 164 -16.15 -4.29 -9.96
C PRO A 164 -16.95 -5.47 -9.37
N ASP A 165 -17.70 -6.17 -10.22
CA ASP A 165 -18.55 -7.31 -9.81
C ASP A 165 -17.76 -8.46 -9.19
N TRP A 166 -16.47 -8.59 -9.52
CA TRP A 166 -15.59 -9.63 -8.97
C TRP A 166 -15.10 -9.31 -7.55
N TRP A 167 -15.25 -8.07 -7.06
CA TRP A 167 -14.72 -7.67 -5.75
C TRP A 167 -15.28 -8.55 -4.63
N PRO A 168 -14.44 -9.13 -3.76
CA PRO A 168 -14.85 -10.18 -2.83
C PRO A 168 -15.54 -9.65 -1.57
N ILE A 169 -16.65 -8.91 -1.73
CA ILE A 169 -17.41 -8.27 -0.64
C ILE A 169 -17.65 -9.29 0.49
N ASP A 170 -18.38 -10.37 0.24
CA ASP A 170 -18.74 -11.37 1.26
C ASP A 170 -17.93 -12.68 1.17
N ALA A 171 -16.65 -12.61 0.82
CA ALA A 171 -15.81 -13.82 0.78
C ALA A 171 -15.65 -14.46 2.16
N ARG A 172 -15.89 -15.77 2.24
CA ARG A 172 -15.74 -16.57 3.45
C ARG A 172 -14.31 -17.08 3.56
N PRO A 173 -13.80 -17.42 4.76
CA PRO A 173 -12.42 -17.89 4.94
C PRO A 173 -12.03 -19.13 4.12
N TRP A 174 -13.01 -19.90 3.64
CA TRP A 174 -12.81 -21.09 2.82
C TRP A 174 -13.02 -20.85 1.31
N ASP A 175 -13.44 -19.65 0.89
CA ASP A 175 -13.60 -19.27 -0.52
C ASP A 175 -12.22 -18.93 -1.15
N ARG A 176 -11.31 -19.92 -1.13
CA ARG A 176 -9.89 -19.79 -1.56
C ARG A 176 -9.72 -19.55 -3.06
N ASP A 177 -10.79 -19.76 -3.81
CA ASP A 177 -10.96 -19.46 -5.24
C ASP A 177 -11.27 -17.98 -5.49
N ARG A 178 -11.52 -17.19 -4.42
CA ARG A 178 -11.76 -15.74 -4.51
C ARG A 178 -10.78 -14.94 -3.66
N VAL A 179 -10.45 -15.42 -2.46
CA VAL A 179 -9.55 -14.72 -1.52
C VAL A 179 -8.56 -15.69 -0.90
N GLN A 180 -7.28 -15.33 -0.96
CA GLN A 180 -6.20 -16.05 -0.31
C GLN A 180 -5.54 -15.14 0.73
N ASP A 181 -6.07 -15.22 1.95
CA ASP A 181 -5.51 -14.51 3.11
C ASP A 181 -4.34 -15.29 3.72
N THR A 182 -3.12 -14.79 3.49
CA THR A 182 -1.88 -15.41 4.00
C THR A 182 -1.85 -15.52 5.53
N MET A 183 -2.52 -14.63 6.25
CA MET A 183 -2.63 -14.70 7.71
C MET A 183 -3.43 -15.94 8.12
N THR A 184 -4.64 -16.10 7.57
CA THR A 184 -5.53 -17.22 7.86
C THR A 184 -4.96 -18.55 7.31
N MET A 185 -4.33 -18.53 6.14
CA MET A 185 -3.67 -19.72 5.56
C MET A 185 -2.57 -20.27 6.46
N TRP A 186 -1.82 -19.40 7.16
CA TRP A 186 -0.74 -19.83 8.06
C TRP A 186 -1.23 -20.14 9.47
N ALA A 187 -1.97 -19.22 10.08
CA ALA A 187 -2.34 -19.30 11.49
C ALA A 187 -3.57 -20.20 11.72
N GLY A 188 -4.37 -20.45 10.68
CA GLY A 188 -5.68 -21.08 10.78
C GLY A 188 -6.75 -20.10 11.26
N HIS A 189 -8.02 -20.52 11.12
CA HIS A 189 -9.17 -19.69 11.49
C HIS A 189 -9.15 -19.31 12.98
N GLY A 190 -9.41 -18.04 13.29
CA GLY A 190 -9.43 -17.51 14.66
C GLY A 190 -8.07 -17.14 15.24
N ASN A 191 -6.97 -17.48 14.56
CA ASN A 191 -5.61 -17.13 14.98
C ASN A 191 -5.04 -16.01 14.10
N ARG A 192 -3.99 -15.34 14.60
CA ARG A 192 -3.33 -14.24 13.89
C ARG A 192 -1.82 -14.38 13.94
N ILE A 193 -1.16 -13.91 12.89
CA ILE A 193 0.28 -13.72 12.78
C ILE A 193 0.50 -12.44 11.98
N SER A 194 1.50 -11.63 12.33
CA SER A 194 1.84 -10.47 11.48
C SER A 194 2.58 -10.92 10.22
N LEU A 195 2.47 -10.14 9.15
CA LEU A 195 3.15 -10.41 7.89
C LEU A 195 4.66 -10.52 8.10
N ASP A 196 5.24 -9.61 8.88
CA ASP A 196 6.66 -9.59 9.21
C ASP A 196 7.11 -10.82 10.02
N ARG A 197 6.30 -11.28 10.99
CA ARG A 197 6.59 -12.53 11.72
C ARG A 197 6.49 -13.76 10.81
N LEU A 198 5.50 -13.79 9.91
CA LEU A 198 5.32 -14.87 8.94
C LEU A 198 6.49 -14.91 7.94
N ARG A 199 6.84 -13.77 7.36
CA ARG A 199 7.99 -13.57 6.47
C ARG A 199 9.30 -14.06 7.10
N ARG A 200 9.56 -13.70 8.36
CA ARG A 200 10.72 -14.20 9.13
C ARG A 200 10.66 -15.71 9.35
N ALA A 201 9.49 -16.25 9.71
CA ALA A 201 9.33 -17.69 9.90
C ALA A 201 9.59 -18.47 8.59
N LEU A 202 9.31 -17.85 7.45
CA LEU A 202 9.61 -18.38 6.12
C LEU A 202 11.04 -18.09 5.64
N GLY A 203 11.90 -17.44 6.43
CA GLY A 203 13.28 -17.14 6.04
C GLY A 203 13.40 -16.22 4.83
N ILE A 204 12.43 -15.31 4.63
CA ILE A 204 12.46 -14.32 3.55
C ILE A 204 13.15 -13.06 4.10
N GLU A 205 14.22 -12.61 3.44
CA GLU A 205 14.96 -11.39 3.79
C GLU A 205 14.23 -10.10 3.40
N GLY A 206 14.64 -8.97 4.01
CA GLY A 206 13.93 -7.69 3.89
C GLY A 206 13.97 -6.85 5.18
N LYS A 207 13.66 -5.56 5.01
CA LYS A 207 13.96 -4.45 5.93
C LYS A 207 13.04 -4.45 7.17
N VAL A 208 13.55 -3.91 8.27
CA VAL A 208 12.82 -3.71 9.54
C VAL A 208 11.66 -2.73 9.30
N ASP A 209 10.51 -3.01 9.91
CA ASP A 209 9.26 -2.27 9.71
C ASP A 209 9.38 -0.78 9.99
N ILE A 210 8.75 -0.01 9.11
CA ILE A 210 8.22 1.30 9.46
C ILE A 210 6.90 1.02 10.18
N ASP A 211 6.75 1.55 11.39
CA ASP A 211 5.50 1.41 12.14
C ASP A 211 4.38 2.16 11.41
N GLY A 212 3.32 1.44 11.02
CA GLY A 212 2.12 1.99 10.36
C GLY A 212 1.42 3.09 11.17
N SER A 213 1.71 3.23 12.46
CA SER A 213 1.25 4.36 13.29
C SER A 213 1.75 5.73 12.78
N LYS A 214 2.81 5.76 11.96
CA LYS A 214 3.46 6.99 11.47
C LYS A 214 3.00 7.44 10.09
N VAL A 215 2.01 6.78 9.49
CA VAL A 215 1.51 7.13 8.14
C VAL A 215 0.99 8.57 8.11
N TRP A 216 0.17 8.95 9.09
CA TRP A 216 -0.37 10.31 9.16
C TRP A 216 0.73 11.34 9.38
N ASP A 217 1.66 11.07 10.29
CA ASP A 217 2.78 11.97 10.58
C ASP A 217 3.69 12.15 9.34
N ALA A 218 3.86 11.12 8.52
CA ALA A 218 4.57 11.21 7.25
C ALA A 218 3.82 12.06 6.22
N ILE A 219 2.50 11.93 6.11
CA ILE A 219 1.66 12.74 5.22
C ILE A 219 1.72 14.21 5.61
N VAL A 220 1.56 14.53 6.90
CA VAL A 220 1.64 15.92 7.41
C VAL A 220 3.03 16.53 7.19
N ALA A 221 4.08 15.70 7.17
CA ALA A 221 5.43 16.10 6.82
C ALA A 221 5.69 16.21 5.30
N GLY A 222 4.65 16.09 4.45
CA GLY A 222 4.78 16.12 2.99
C GLY A 222 5.44 14.89 2.38
N ARG A 223 5.56 13.78 3.13
CA ARG A 223 6.27 12.55 2.73
C ARG A 223 5.31 11.46 2.24
N LEU A 224 4.39 11.80 1.34
CA LEU A 224 3.46 10.84 0.73
C LEU A 224 4.19 9.74 -0.05
N ASP A 225 5.29 10.08 -0.73
CA ASP A 225 6.08 9.10 -1.49
C ASP A 225 6.67 8.00 -0.59
N ASP A 226 7.11 8.36 0.61
CA ASP A 226 7.60 7.38 1.60
C ASP A 226 6.49 6.42 2.04
N VAL A 227 5.26 6.93 2.18
CA VAL A 227 4.07 6.12 2.52
C VAL A 227 3.72 5.17 1.38
N CYS A 228 3.78 5.65 0.14
CA CYS A 228 3.53 4.82 -1.04
C CYS A 228 4.58 3.71 -1.18
N GLU A 229 5.86 4.04 -0.99
CA GLU A 229 6.92 3.04 -1.07
C GLU A 229 6.86 2.02 0.07
N TYR A 230 6.47 2.44 1.27
CA TYR A 230 6.18 1.51 2.36
C TYR A 230 5.04 0.54 2.00
N CYS A 231 3.95 1.04 1.41
CA CYS A 231 2.84 0.21 0.96
C CYS A 231 3.26 -0.74 -0.18
N ASN A 232 4.10 -0.28 -1.11
CA ASN A 232 4.66 -1.10 -2.18
C ASN A 232 5.49 -2.27 -1.62
N ASP A 233 6.35 -1.98 -0.65
CA ASP A 233 7.19 -2.98 0.01
C ASP A 233 6.36 -4.08 0.68
N ASP A 234 5.24 -3.73 1.30
CA ASP A 234 4.33 -4.71 1.90
C ASP A 234 3.69 -5.64 0.85
N VAL A 235 3.34 -5.14 -0.33
CA VAL A 235 2.86 -5.98 -1.44
C VAL A 235 3.96 -6.90 -1.95
N ARG A 236 5.20 -6.43 -2.08
CA ARG A 236 6.36 -7.27 -2.47
C ARG A 236 6.60 -8.40 -1.47
N ARG A 237 6.52 -8.09 -0.17
CA ARG A 237 6.67 -9.06 0.93
C ARG A 237 5.53 -10.07 0.93
N LEU A 238 4.28 -9.59 0.83
CA LEU A 238 3.09 -10.42 0.74
C LEU A 238 3.18 -11.41 -0.42
N ARG A 239 3.54 -10.93 -1.62
CA ARG A 239 3.73 -11.79 -2.80
C ARG A 239 4.79 -12.87 -2.54
N SER A 240 5.93 -12.49 -1.96
CA SER A 240 7.01 -13.43 -1.64
C SER A 240 6.58 -14.50 -0.65
N VAL A 241 5.84 -14.10 0.40
CA VAL A 241 5.24 -15.01 1.39
C VAL A 241 4.25 -15.96 0.72
N HIS A 242 3.32 -15.42 -0.06
CA HIS A 242 2.27 -16.18 -0.74
C HIS A 242 2.86 -17.22 -1.70
N ARG A 243 3.81 -16.83 -2.55
CA ARG A 243 4.51 -17.75 -3.47
C ARG A 243 5.19 -18.88 -2.72
N LYS A 244 5.83 -18.59 -1.58
CA LYS A 244 6.49 -19.61 -0.77
C LYS A 244 5.48 -20.57 -0.13
N MET A 245 4.35 -20.07 0.35
CA MET A 245 3.28 -20.88 0.95
C MET A 245 2.55 -21.77 -0.05
N THR A 246 2.39 -21.30 -1.29
CA THR A 246 1.68 -22.03 -2.37
C THR A 246 2.57 -22.95 -3.18
N GLY A 247 3.87 -22.99 -2.89
CA GLY A 247 4.84 -23.82 -3.62
C GLY A 247 5.26 -23.25 -4.98
N LEU A 248 4.65 -22.16 -5.45
CA LEU A 248 5.06 -21.42 -6.65
C LEU A 248 6.53 -20.97 -6.56
N GLY A 249 6.95 -20.46 -5.40
CA GLY A 249 8.35 -20.06 -5.18
C GLY A 249 9.34 -21.25 -5.12
N LEU A 250 8.87 -22.46 -4.80
CA LEU A 250 9.70 -23.67 -4.85
C LEU A 250 9.86 -24.16 -6.29
N LEU A 251 8.80 -24.09 -7.09
CA LEU A 251 8.83 -24.41 -8.52
C LEU A 251 9.74 -23.44 -9.28
N GLU A 252 9.59 -22.13 -9.07
CA GLU A 252 10.47 -21.11 -9.67
C GLU A 252 11.93 -21.32 -9.28
N GLY A 253 12.22 -21.59 -8.01
CA GLY A 253 13.59 -21.86 -7.55
C GLY A 253 14.17 -23.16 -8.13
N ASN A 254 13.34 -24.18 -8.34
CA ASN A 254 13.77 -25.43 -8.98
C ASN A 254 13.99 -25.26 -10.49
N ILE A 255 13.13 -24.48 -11.17
CA ILE A 255 13.28 -24.14 -12.59
C ILE A 255 14.52 -23.29 -12.81
N ALA A 256 14.77 -22.27 -11.99
CA ALA A 256 15.97 -21.44 -12.08
C ALA A 256 17.25 -22.27 -11.87
N LYS A 257 17.27 -23.13 -10.84
CA LYS A 257 18.39 -24.06 -10.62
C LYS A 257 18.58 -25.05 -11.77
N ALA A 258 17.48 -25.54 -12.36
CA ALA A 258 17.54 -26.43 -13.51
C ALA A 258 18.06 -25.70 -14.76
N ALA A 259 17.60 -24.47 -15.02
CA ALA A 259 18.07 -23.63 -16.11
C ALA A 259 19.55 -23.26 -15.95
N ASP A 260 20.00 -22.91 -14.74
CA ASP A 260 21.41 -22.66 -14.44
C ASP A 260 22.26 -23.93 -14.64
N ALA A 261 21.75 -25.09 -14.24
CA ALA A 261 22.43 -26.37 -14.42
C ALA A 261 22.50 -26.77 -15.92
N GLU A 262 21.43 -26.56 -16.68
CA GLU A 262 21.38 -26.80 -18.13
C GLU A 262 22.30 -25.84 -18.88
N LEU A 263 22.29 -24.55 -18.54
CA LEU A 263 23.20 -23.54 -19.12
C LEU A 263 24.66 -23.87 -18.78
N THR A 264 24.95 -24.28 -17.54
CA THR A 264 26.29 -24.71 -17.12
C THR A 264 26.73 -25.97 -17.88
N SER A 265 25.84 -26.94 -18.07
CA SER A 265 26.13 -28.15 -18.85
C SER A 265 26.41 -27.81 -20.31
N PHE A 266 25.58 -26.96 -20.92
CA PHE A 266 25.73 -26.49 -22.29
C PHE A 266 27.04 -25.72 -22.48
N VAL A 267 27.36 -24.78 -21.58
CA VAL A 267 28.64 -24.05 -21.61
C VAL A 267 29.83 -25.00 -21.47
N ASN A 268 29.77 -25.99 -20.58
CA ASN A 268 30.83 -26.98 -20.43
C ASN A 268 30.97 -27.90 -21.65
N GLU A 269 29.87 -28.25 -22.32
CA GLU A 269 29.89 -29.01 -23.57
C GLU A 269 30.45 -28.17 -24.72
N CYS A 270 30.09 -26.89 -24.82
CA CYS A 270 30.70 -25.93 -25.73
C CYS A 270 32.20 -25.80 -25.45
N VAL A 271 32.62 -25.62 -24.19
CA VAL A 271 34.05 -25.53 -23.83
C VAL A 271 34.82 -26.81 -24.15
N ARG A 272 34.23 -28.00 -23.96
CA ARG A 272 34.84 -29.28 -24.34
C ARG A 272 34.90 -29.52 -25.85
N SER A 273 33.98 -28.93 -26.60
CA SER A 273 33.92 -29.01 -28.07
C SER A 273 34.70 -27.90 -28.77
N ILE A 274 35.19 -26.89 -28.03
CA ILE A 274 36.28 -26.03 -28.51
C ILE A 274 37.51 -26.92 -28.64
N PRO A 275 38.05 -27.14 -29.85
CA PRO A 275 39.28 -27.89 -30.00
C PRO A 275 40.41 -27.10 -29.34
N LEU A 276 40.90 -27.59 -28.20
CA LEU A 276 42.13 -27.13 -27.56
C LEU A 276 43.33 -27.63 -28.38
N ASP A 277 43.54 -27.05 -29.56
CA ASP A 277 44.73 -27.26 -30.36
C ASP A 277 45.63 -26.01 -30.41
N PHE A 278 45.57 -25.19 -29.36
CA PHE A 278 46.53 -24.10 -29.17
C PHE A 278 47.95 -24.60 -28.88
N ALA A 279 48.14 -25.89 -28.60
CA ALA A 279 49.48 -26.47 -28.43
C ALA A 279 50.24 -26.63 -29.76
N ASN A 280 49.56 -26.58 -30.92
CA ASN A 280 50.17 -26.73 -32.26
C ASN A 280 49.69 -25.69 -33.28
N ALA A 281 48.96 -24.66 -32.86
CA ALA A 281 48.51 -23.60 -33.76
C ALA A 281 49.74 -22.90 -34.35
N THR A 282 49.90 -22.98 -35.67
CA THR A 282 50.99 -22.33 -36.38
C THR A 282 50.48 -21.10 -37.13
N ASP A 283 51.30 -20.05 -37.23
CA ASP A 283 50.97 -18.91 -38.09
C ASP A 283 50.98 -19.33 -39.57
N ALA A 284 50.57 -18.43 -40.48
CA ALA A 284 50.56 -18.71 -41.92
C ALA A 284 51.95 -19.05 -42.53
N ARG A 285 53.02 -19.01 -41.71
CA ARG A 285 54.40 -19.37 -42.05
C ARG A 285 54.88 -20.64 -41.34
N GLY A 286 54.03 -21.30 -40.55
CA GLY A 286 54.34 -22.55 -39.86
C GLY A 286 54.97 -22.40 -38.47
N ASN A 287 54.99 -21.20 -37.87
CA ASN A 287 55.59 -20.99 -36.53
C ASN A 287 54.56 -21.19 -35.42
N PRO A 288 54.87 -21.93 -34.34
CA PRO A 288 53.93 -22.15 -33.23
C PRO A 288 53.57 -20.83 -32.52
N ILE A 289 52.28 -20.59 -32.34
CA ILE A 289 51.71 -19.41 -31.69
C ILE A 289 51.54 -19.75 -30.20
N GLY A 290 52.57 -19.50 -29.38
CA GLY A 290 52.45 -19.74 -27.93
C GLY A 290 53.72 -19.82 -27.09
N GLU A 291 54.93 -19.75 -27.66
CA GLU A 291 56.15 -19.65 -26.84
C GLU A 291 56.62 -18.20 -26.76
N GLU A 292 56.52 -17.63 -25.55
CA GLU A 292 57.07 -16.34 -25.17
C GLU A 292 58.57 -16.21 -25.55
N ARG A 293 58.89 -15.07 -26.16
CA ARG A 293 60.01 -14.23 -25.74
C ARG A 293 59.54 -12.80 -25.56
#